data_AF-A0A7X6SQP6-F1
#
_entry.id   AF-A0A7X6SQP6-F1
#
_cell.length_a   1.000
_cell.length_b   1.000
_cell.length_c   1.000
_cell.angle_alpha   90.00
_cell.angle_beta   90.00
_cell.angle_gamma   90.00
#
_symmetry.space_group_name_H-M   'P 1'
#
loop_
_entity.id
_entity.type
_entity.pdbx_description
1 polymer ?
#
loop_
_entity_poly.entity_id
_entity_poly.type
_entity_poly.pdbx_seq_one_letter_code
_entity_poly.pdbx_strand_id
1 'polypeptide(L)'
;SHELNLPNCYRDIRDTTCIALFRLIRNERSEFLYENTDTPDVHIMAWTTTPWTLPSNTALAVGKDIEYIRVRSFNPYSGEPVTVIFAKDLRDAMFPGMEEGSGLSEYRTGDRKIPYKILDEFPGSRLEGLDYEQLIDWVKPDEGAFKVLTGDFVTTGDGTGIVHIAPTFGADDYKIARENGVPAMLLRMKDGSFGPMVDKKGYMVPVSDLDETFVRERVSLDSYAPFEGRPVKNEYDENIDPDTDTLDVDIAVMLKQSGKVFRIEKMEHSYPHCWRTDKPVLYYPIDAWFIRTTAFRDRLIELNNTINWKPASTGSGRFGKWLENLVDWNLSRSRFWGTPLPVWRTDDGKESLCIGSVGELKTEIEKSLKAGFMKANPLATFTEGDNSPENYDKLDLHRPFVDDIILVSPSGRKMFREPDLIDVWFDSGAMPYAQSHYPFENRENFSDMFPADFVAEGVDQTRGWFFTLHTIACMISDSVAFRNIISNGLILDKNGNKMSKRLGNAADPFEIIEKYGSDPLRWYLLTNSQPWDNLKFDIEGVDEVKRKFFGTLYNTYSFFALYANVDDFRYAEKDIPVNERPEIDRWIISLLNSLV
;
A
#
# COMPACT_ATOMS: atom_id res chain seq x y z
N SER A 1 0.08 -3.80 -1.91
CA SER A 1 -0.76 -3.22 -2.99
C SER A 1 -0.02 -2.03 -3.60
N HIS A 2 -0.16 -1.79 -4.90
CA HIS A 2 0.44 -0.62 -5.58
C HIS A 2 -0.06 0.71 -4.99
N GLU A 3 -1.32 0.73 -4.52
CA GLU A 3 -1.96 1.90 -3.88
C GLU A 3 -1.21 2.46 -2.67
N LEU A 4 -0.56 1.60 -1.86
CA LEU A 4 0.20 2.05 -0.68
C LEU A 4 1.46 2.85 -1.06
N ASN A 5 1.84 2.84 -2.33
CA ASN A 5 2.97 3.64 -2.84
C ASN A 5 2.51 4.99 -3.41
N LEU A 6 1.20 5.29 -3.39
CA LEU A 6 0.71 6.62 -3.72
C LEU A 6 1.26 7.66 -2.72
N PRO A 7 1.45 8.91 -3.13
CA PRO A 7 1.99 9.93 -2.24
C PRO A 7 1.17 10.07 -0.95
N ASN A 8 1.86 10.28 0.17
CA ASN A 8 1.29 10.45 1.51
C ASN A 8 0.60 9.21 2.09
N CYS A 9 0.73 8.02 1.48
CA CYS A 9 0.31 6.79 2.14
C CYS A 9 1.29 6.43 3.25
N TYR A 10 2.60 6.57 3.01
CA TYR A 10 3.60 6.50 4.06
C TYR A 10 3.75 7.85 4.75
N ARG A 11 3.70 7.83 6.09
CA ARG A 11 3.82 9.01 6.95
C ARG A 11 4.63 8.65 8.18
N ASP A 12 5.40 9.61 8.67
CA ASP A 12 6.10 9.44 9.92
C ASP A 12 5.09 9.52 11.07
N ILE A 13 5.07 8.47 11.88
CA ILE A 13 4.25 8.36 13.08
C ILE A 13 5.13 8.01 14.27
N ARG A 14 4.62 8.29 15.48
CA ARG A 14 5.32 8.00 16.73
C ARG A 14 4.68 6.83 17.46
N ASP A 15 5.24 5.64 17.27
CA ASP A 15 4.74 4.41 17.88
C ASP A 15 5.50 4.02 19.16
N THR A 16 4.84 3.26 20.02
CA THR A 16 5.48 2.57 21.15
C THR A 16 6.19 1.33 20.63
N THR A 17 7.49 1.23 20.86
CA THR A 17 8.28 0.04 20.55
C THR A 17 8.59 -0.74 21.82
N CYS A 18 8.81 -2.05 21.67
CA CYS A 18 9.16 -2.93 22.77
C CYS A 18 10.29 -3.87 22.36
N ILE A 19 11.20 -4.13 23.30
CA ILE A 19 12.10 -5.28 23.26
C ILE A 19 11.59 -6.29 24.27
N ALA A 20 10.84 -7.29 23.79
CA ALA A 20 10.25 -8.32 24.62
C ALA A 20 11.26 -9.43 24.94
N LEU A 21 11.10 -10.04 26.12
CA LEU A 21 11.97 -11.09 26.65
C LEU A 21 11.26 -12.44 26.54
N PHE A 22 11.65 -13.24 25.56
CA PHE A 22 11.13 -14.59 25.35
C PHE A 22 12.00 -15.60 26.11
N ARG A 23 11.48 -16.17 27.19
CA ARG A 23 12.20 -17.13 28.03
C ARG A 23 12.39 -18.45 27.29
N LEU A 24 13.62 -18.93 27.19
CA LEU A 24 13.92 -20.23 26.60
C LEU A 24 13.48 -21.38 27.52
N ILE A 25 13.01 -22.46 26.90
CA ILE A 25 12.75 -23.72 27.61
C ILE A 25 14.07 -24.49 27.70
N ARG A 26 14.52 -24.76 28.92
CA ARG A 26 15.74 -25.55 29.16
C ARG A 26 15.50 -27.03 28.83
N ASN A 27 16.20 -27.52 27.81
CA ASN A 27 16.16 -28.91 27.36
C ASN A 27 17.50 -29.30 26.71
N GLU A 28 17.61 -30.52 26.17
CA GLU A 28 18.85 -31.01 25.56
C GLU A 28 19.42 -30.11 24.45
N ARG A 29 18.56 -29.36 23.73
CA ARG A 29 18.98 -28.47 22.64
C ARG A 29 19.46 -27.11 23.15
N SER A 30 18.89 -26.60 24.23
CA SER A 30 19.20 -25.28 24.79
C SER A 30 20.22 -25.31 25.93
N GLU A 31 20.59 -26.49 26.45
CA GLU A 31 21.45 -26.65 27.62
C GLU A 31 22.78 -25.87 27.53
N PHE A 32 23.38 -25.82 26.34
CA PHE A 32 24.62 -25.07 26.11
C PHE A 32 24.49 -23.57 26.45
N LEU A 33 23.28 -23.00 26.34
CA LEU A 33 22.99 -21.61 26.68
C LEU A 33 22.85 -21.35 28.18
N TYR A 34 22.89 -22.39 29.01
CA TYR A 34 22.86 -22.28 30.47
C TYR A 34 24.24 -22.48 31.10
N GLU A 35 25.24 -22.90 30.33
CA GLU A 35 26.62 -23.04 30.82
C GLU A 35 27.19 -21.68 31.28
N ASN A 36 27.85 -21.65 32.44
CA ASN A 36 28.44 -20.42 33.01
C ASN A 36 27.45 -19.26 33.22
N THR A 37 26.17 -19.57 33.41
CA THR A 37 25.12 -18.60 33.69
C THR A 37 24.76 -18.61 35.19
N ASP A 38 24.70 -17.43 35.82
CA ASP A 38 24.33 -17.23 37.22
C ASP A 38 22.85 -16.85 37.42
N THR A 39 22.08 -16.79 36.32
CA THR A 39 20.63 -16.59 36.30
C THR A 39 19.91 -17.91 36.03
N PRO A 40 18.69 -18.09 36.56
CA PRO A 40 17.93 -19.31 36.29
C PRO A 40 17.45 -19.38 34.83
N ASP A 41 17.30 -18.23 34.17
CA ASP A 41 16.59 -18.08 32.92
C ASP A 41 17.40 -17.32 31.86
N VAL A 42 17.33 -17.82 30.64
CA VAL A 42 17.92 -17.21 29.45
C VAL A 42 16.79 -16.74 28.55
N HIS A 43 16.88 -15.50 28.08
CA HIS A 43 15.85 -14.89 27.26
C HIS A 43 16.39 -14.52 25.89
N ILE A 44 15.56 -14.70 24.87
CA ILE A 44 15.77 -14.10 23.56
C ILE A 44 15.10 -12.72 23.53
N MET A 45 15.84 -11.70 23.12
CA MET A 45 15.32 -10.34 22.95
C MET A 45 14.79 -10.17 21.52
N ALA A 46 13.48 -10.04 21.34
CA ALA A 46 12.91 -9.68 20.05
C ALA A 46 12.29 -8.29 20.11
N TRP A 47 12.53 -7.51 19.06
CA TRP A 47 12.06 -6.14 18.96
C TRP A 47 10.82 -6.02 18.08
N THR A 48 9.91 -5.11 18.43
CA THR A 48 8.72 -4.80 17.64
C THR A 48 8.32 -3.34 17.75
N THR A 49 7.77 -2.79 16.67
CA THR A 49 7.07 -1.49 16.62
C THR A 49 5.55 -1.63 16.75
N THR A 50 5.05 -2.87 16.81
CA THR A 50 3.62 -3.19 16.90
C THR A 50 3.35 -4.14 18.08
N PRO A 51 3.48 -3.69 19.35
CA PRO A 51 3.20 -4.52 20.53
C PRO A 51 1.86 -5.28 20.48
N TRP A 52 0.81 -4.72 19.88
CA TRP A 52 -0.49 -5.37 19.66
C TRP A 52 -0.42 -6.71 18.90
N THR A 53 0.66 -6.98 18.17
CA THR A 53 0.88 -8.26 17.46
C THR A 53 1.54 -9.34 18.32
N LEU A 54 2.20 -8.99 19.44
CA LEU A 54 2.87 -9.93 20.34
C LEU A 54 1.96 -11.06 20.88
N PRO A 55 0.68 -10.84 21.19
CA PRO A 55 -0.24 -11.91 21.58
C PRO A 55 -0.47 -12.96 20.48
N SER A 56 -0.18 -12.62 19.23
CA SER A 56 -0.28 -13.52 18.07
C SER A 56 1.07 -14.10 17.64
N ASN A 57 2.12 -13.92 18.47
CA ASN A 57 3.41 -14.54 18.25
C ASN A 57 3.33 -16.07 18.33
N THR A 58 3.92 -16.77 17.35
CA THR A 58 4.04 -18.24 17.35
C THR A 58 5.44 -18.75 17.00
N ALA A 59 6.37 -17.87 16.60
CA ALA A 59 7.78 -18.21 16.42
C ALA A 59 8.70 -16.99 16.65
N LEU A 60 10.01 -17.22 16.66
CA LEU A 60 11.03 -16.18 16.53
C LEU A 60 11.87 -16.47 15.28
N ALA A 61 12.37 -15.46 14.59
CA ALA A 61 13.29 -15.63 13.47
C ALA A 61 14.66 -15.00 13.76
N VAL A 62 15.71 -15.72 13.39
CA VAL A 62 17.11 -15.30 13.46
C VAL A 62 17.78 -15.44 12.10
N GLY A 63 18.77 -14.61 11.81
CA GLY A 63 19.59 -14.77 10.61
C GLY A 63 20.60 -15.89 10.83
N LYS A 64 20.64 -16.89 9.95
CA LYS A 64 21.47 -18.10 10.11
C LYS A 64 22.95 -17.81 10.31
N ASP A 65 23.47 -16.83 9.56
CA ASP A 65 24.88 -16.45 9.51
C ASP A 65 25.19 -15.19 10.34
N ILE A 66 24.18 -14.59 10.97
CA ILE A 66 24.38 -13.45 11.89
C ILE A 66 25.04 -13.96 13.17
N GLU A 67 26.02 -13.21 13.68
CA GLU A 67 26.67 -13.50 14.96
C GLU A 67 25.82 -12.95 16.12
N TYR A 68 25.49 -13.81 17.07
CA TYR A 68 24.72 -13.48 18.26
C TYR A 68 25.59 -13.58 19.50
N ILE A 69 25.26 -12.77 20.50
CA ILE A 69 25.92 -12.78 21.80
C ILE A 69 24.94 -13.12 22.90
N ARG A 70 25.38 -13.94 23.84
CA ARG A 70 24.69 -14.19 25.10
C ARG A 70 25.30 -13.29 26.16
N VAL A 71 24.48 -12.46 26.80
CA VAL A 71 24.91 -11.37 27.65
C VAL A 71 24.25 -11.48 29.01
N ARG A 72 25.05 -11.41 30.08
CA ARG A 72 24.57 -11.24 31.44
C ARG A 72 24.41 -9.75 31.75
N SER A 73 23.20 -9.32 32.13
CA SER A 73 22.87 -7.93 32.47
C SER A 73 21.70 -7.87 33.46
N PHE A 74 21.05 -6.73 33.65
CA PHE A 74 19.91 -6.56 34.56
C PHE A 74 18.68 -6.10 33.80
N ASN A 75 17.49 -6.55 34.20
CA ASN A 75 16.25 -5.98 33.68
C ASN A 75 16.18 -4.51 34.09
N PRO A 76 16.03 -3.55 33.16
CA PRO A 76 16.11 -2.12 33.49
C PRO A 76 14.97 -1.63 34.40
N TYR A 77 13.87 -2.39 34.46
CA TYR A 77 12.67 -2.04 35.20
C TYR A 77 12.59 -2.73 36.57
N SER A 78 12.79 -4.06 36.63
CA SER A 78 12.78 -4.78 37.91
C SER A 78 14.11 -4.72 38.65
N GLY A 79 15.22 -4.49 37.94
CA GLY A 79 16.58 -4.57 38.47
C GLY A 79 17.08 -6.00 38.68
N GLU A 80 16.29 -7.00 38.30
CA GLU A 80 16.66 -8.39 38.49
C GLU A 80 17.74 -8.82 37.50
N PRO A 81 18.69 -9.67 37.94
CA PRO A 81 19.58 -10.39 37.05
C PRO A 81 18.89 -11.08 35.87
N VAL A 82 19.36 -10.80 34.64
CA VAL A 82 18.89 -11.48 33.42
C VAL A 82 20.06 -11.90 32.52
N THR A 83 19.89 -13.03 31.82
CA THR A 83 20.74 -13.40 30.69
C THR A 83 19.92 -13.28 29.41
N VAL A 84 20.46 -12.56 28.43
CA VAL A 84 19.75 -12.20 27.20
C VAL A 84 20.57 -12.52 25.95
N ILE A 85 19.90 -12.79 24.84
CA ILE A 85 20.50 -13.08 23.53
C ILE A 85 19.98 -12.06 22.50
N PHE A 86 20.91 -11.46 21.75
CA PHE A 86 20.64 -10.56 20.63
C PHE A 86 21.86 -10.49 19.70
N ALA A 87 21.73 -9.88 18.52
CA ALA A 87 22.81 -9.81 17.53
C ALA A 87 23.99 -8.94 18.02
N LYS A 88 25.21 -9.41 17.80
CA LYS A 88 26.45 -8.78 18.29
C LYS A 88 26.60 -7.32 17.84
N ASP A 89 26.28 -7.06 16.57
CA ASP A 89 26.37 -5.72 15.96
C ASP A 89 25.51 -4.68 16.68
N LEU A 90 24.46 -5.11 17.40
CA LEU A 90 23.52 -4.25 18.11
C LEU A 90 23.90 -4.03 19.59
N ARG A 91 25.07 -4.53 20.03
CA ARG A 91 25.58 -4.34 21.40
C ARG A 91 25.60 -2.88 21.81
N ASP A 92 26.12 -2.00 20.97
CA ASP A 92 26.27 -0.58 21.31
C ASP A 92 24.92 0.14 21.36
N ALA A 93 23.92 -0.33 20.60
CA ALA A 93 22.54 0.14 20.70
C ALA A 93 21.87 -0.35 22.00
N MET A 94 22.16 -1.58 22.42
CA MET A 94 21.64 -2.13 23.68
C MET A 94 22.32 -1.52 24.92
N PHE A 95 23.62 -1.26 24.88
CA PHE A 95 24.41 -0.79 26.02
C PHE A 95 25.26 0.44 25.66
N PRO A 96 24.63 1.58 25.33
CA PRO A 96 25.32 2.75 24.80
C PRO A 96 26.30 3.34 25.83
N GLY A 97 27.58 3.41 25.45
CA GLY A 97 28.63 4.00 26.27
C GLY A 97 28.93 3.24 27.56
N MET A 98 28.71 1.92 27.58
CA MET A 98 29.10 1.01 28.65
C MET A 98 30.25 0.10 28.22
N GLU A 99 31.26 0.00 29.09
CA GLU A 99 32.37 -0.94 28.91
C GLU A 99 31.99 -2.32 29.43
N GLU A 100 32.33 -3.36 28.66
CA GLU A 100 32.05 -4.75 29.01
C GLU A 100 32.64 -5.12 30.39
N GLY A 101 31.85 -5.80 31.23
CA GLY A 101 32.25 -6.32 32.53
C GLY A 101 32.35 -5.27 33.65
N SER A 102 32.23 -3.99 33.34
CA SER A 102 32.26 -2.90 34.32
C SER A 102 30.94 -2.77 35.09
N GLY A 103 30.99 -2.41 36.37
CA GLY A 103 29.83 -1.94 37.15
C GLY A 103 28.77 -2.99 37.53
N LEU A 104 28.95 -4.28 37.22
CA LEU A 104 27.95 -5.33 37.51
C LEU A 104 27.56 -5.42 39.01
N SER A 105 28.51 -5.24 39.92
CA SER A 105 28.28 -5.30 41.37
C SER A 105 27.72 -4.01 41.97
N GLU A 106 27.68 -2.92 41.18
CA GLU A 106 27.34 -1.58 41.64
C GLU A 106 26.02 -1.08 41.07
N TYR A 107 25.42 -1.81 40.13
CA TYR A 107 24.16 -1.45 39.47
C TYR A 107 23.02 -1.25 40.46
N ARG A 108 22.29 -0.15 40.28
CA ARG A 108 21.03 0.09 40.97
C ARG A 108 19.91 0.21 39.94
N THR A 109 18.75 -0.36 40.27
CA THR A 109 17.55 -0.26 39.43
C THR A 109 17.25 1.21 39.10
N GLY A 110 17.07 1.49 37.81
CA GLY A 110 16.84 2.85 37.31
C GLY A 110 18.10 3.62 36.91
N ASP A 111 19.30 3.07 37.10
CA ASP A 111 20.52 3.67 36.55
C ASP A 111 20.42 3.76 35.03
N ARG A 112 20.78 4.92 34.47
CA ARG A 112 20.72 5.20 33.03
C ARG A 112 21.62 4.27 32.20
N LYS A 113 22.70 3.81 32.81
CA LYS A 113 23.72 2.96 32.21
C LYS A 113 23.65 1.58 32.82
N ILE A 114 23.40 0.58 32.00
CA ILE A 114 23.13 -0.79 32.46
C ILE A 114 24.36 -1.63 32.15
N PRO A 115 25.01 -2.22 33.18
CA PRO A 115 26.21 -2.99 32.96
C PRO A 115 25.88 -4.34 32.34
N TYR A 116 26.84 -4.86 31.59
CA TYR A 116 26.70 -6.11 30.90
C TYR A 116 28.03 -6.86 30.85
N LYS A 117 27.98 -8.17 30.67
CA LYS A 117 29.13 -9.03 30.41
C LYS A 117 28.77 -10.04 29.34
N ILE A 118 29.62 -10.16 28.32
CA ILE A 118 29.43 -11.17 27.28
C ILE A 118 29.85 -12.52 27.88
N LEU A 119 28.97 -13.51 27.73
CA LEU A 119 29.18 -14.87 28.21
C LEU A 119 29.59 -15.83 27.10
N ASP A 120 29.07 -15.61 25.89
CA ASP A 120 29.36 -16.46 24.72
C ASP A 120 28.98 -15.73 23.42
N GLU A 121 29.57 -16.18 22.31
CA GLU A 121 29.28 -15.70 20.95
C GLU A 121 29.08 -16.91 20.01
N PHE A 122 28.04 -16.86 19.17
CA PHE A 122 27.71 -17.98 18.28
C PHE A 122 26.90 -17.53 17.06
N PRO A 123 26.95 -18.29 15.94
CA PRO A 123 26.13 -18.00 14.78
C PRO A 123 24.65 -18.32 15.05
N GLY A 124 23.73 -17.63 14.38
CA GLY A 124 22.28 -17.81 14.52
C GLY A 124 21.79 -19.23 14.23
N SER A 125 22.51 -19.99 13.38
CA SER A 125 22.28 -21.42 13.17
C SER A 125 22.27 -22.27 14.45
N ARG A 126 22.93 -21.82 15.53
CA ARG A 126 22.92 -22.50 16.83
C ARG A 126 21.63 -22.29 17.62
N LEU A 127 20.83 -21.29 17.26
CA LEU A 127 19.54 -20.99 17.88
C LEU A 127 18.36 -21.68 17.17
N GLU A 128 18.59 -22.26 16.00
CA GLU A 128 17.53 -22.91 15.21
C GLU A 128 16.91 -24.10 15.96
N GLY A 129 15.58 -24.14 16.00
CA GLY A 129 14.81 -25.23 16.60
C GLY A 129 14.81 -25.26 18.13
N LEU A 130 15.27 -24.19 18.79
CA LEU A 130 15.09 -23.98 20.22
C LEU A 130 13.63 -23.64 20.55
N ASP A 131 13.15 -24.15 21.68
CA ASP A 131 11.81 -23.89 22.19
C ASP A 131 11.82 -22.76 23.22
N TYR A 132 10.76 -21.95 23.24
CA TYR A 132 10.59 -20.85 24.20
C TYR A 132 9.18 -20.84 24.80
N GLU A 133 9.02 -20.17 25.95
CA GLU A 133 7.73 -20.01 26.61
C GLU A 133 6.88 -18.94 25.93
N GLN A 134 5.56 -19.14 25.89
CA GLN A 134 4.63 -18.14 25.40
C GLN A 134 4.77 -16.81 26.16
N LEU A 135 4.98 -15.71 25.43
CA LEU A 135 5.18 -14.38 26.03
C LEU A 135 3.90 -13.87 26.70
N ILE A 136 2.78 -13.87 25.97
CA ILE A 136 1.47 -13.38 26.41
C ILE A 136 0.47 -14.53 26.30
N ASP A 137 -0.13 -14.92 27.42
CA ASP A 137 -0.94 -16.13 27.60
C ASP A 137 -2.44 -15.94 27.34
N TRP A 138 -2.80 -14.97 26.48
CA TRP A 138 -4.19 -14.65 26.15
C TRP A 138 -4.92 -15.82 25.47
N VAL A 139 -4.29 -16.41 24.45
CA VAL A 139 -4.83 -17.54 23.68
C VAL A 139 -3.74 -18.58 23.45
N LYS A 140 -4.05 -19.86 23.67
CA LYS A 140 -3.14 -20.97 23.38
C LYS A 140 -3.21 -21.34 21.90
N PRO A 141 -2.09 -21.33 21.16
CA PRO A 141 -2.07 -21.73 19.76
C PRO A 141 -2.20 -23.26 19.64
N ASP A 142 -2.32 -23.73 18.40
CA ASP A 142 -2.18 -25.16 18.10
C ASP A 142 -0.76 -25.68 18.36
N GLU A 143 -0.62 -27.01 18.40
CA GLU A 143 0.66 -27.67 18.65
C GLU A 143 1.71 -27.29 17.59
N GLY A 144 2.97 -27.17 18.02
CA GLY A 144 4.10 -26.86 17.13
C GLY A 144 4.52 -25.39 17.10
N ALA A 145 3.84 -24.51 17.86
CA ALA A 145 4.25 -23.13 18.09
C ALA A 145 5.48 -23.00 19.01
N PHE A 146 5.96 -21.76 19.15
CA PHE A 146 7.01 -21.29 20.05
C PHE A 146 8.39 -21.88 19.80
N LYS A 147 8.84 -21.79 18.54
CA LYS A 147 10.16 -22.21 18.08
C LYS A 147 10.95 -21.08 17.46
N VAL A 148 12.27 -21.17 17.56
CA VAL A 148 13.20 -20.30 16.83
C VAL A 148 13.47 -20.88 15.44
N LEU A 149 13.29 -20.05 14.41
CA LEU A 149 13.43 -20.36 12.99
C LEU A 149 14.57 -19.54 12.38
N THR A 150 15.08 -19.97 11.23
CA THR A 150 16.06 -19.20 10.46
C THR A 150 15.38 -18.44 9.31
N GLY A 151 15.66 -17.14 9.18
CA GLY A 151 15.06 -16.28 8.17
C GLY A 151 16.05 -15.30 7.54
N ASP A 152 16.12 -15.28 6.21
CA ASP A 152 17.07 -14.46 5.45
C ASP A 152 16.72 -12.97 5.44
N PHE A 153 15.50 -12.61 5.85
CA PHE A 153 15.03 -11.23 5.95
C PHE A 153 15.47 -10.53 7.25
N VAL A 154 16.07 -11.27 8.19
CA VAL A 154 16.54 -10.72 9.46
C VAL A 154 17.80 -9.89 9.20
N THR A 155 17.84 -8.68 9.77
CA THR A 155 18.97 -7.75 9.63
C THR A 155 19.46 -7.24 10.99
N THR A 156 20.65 -6.66 11.02
CA THR A 156 21.25 -6.00 12.20
C THR A 156 21.22 -4.48 12.11
N GLY A 157 20.41 -3.91 11.21
CA GLY A 157 20.31 -2.46 11.05
C GLY A 157 19.64 -1.76 12.23
N ASP A 158 18.58 -2.38 12.77
CA ASP A 158 17.79 -1.87 13.89
C ASP A 158 17.26 -3.02 14.77
N GLY A 159 16.72 -2.68 15.95
CA GLY A 159 16.10 -3.63 16.86
C GLY A 159 17.11 -4.49 17.63
N THR A 160 16.98 -5.81 17.53
CA THR A 160 17.84 -6.79 18.25
C THR A 160 18.46 -7.84 17.34
N GLY A 161 18.20 -7.79 16.03
CA GLY A 161 18.57 -8.84 15.08
C GLY A 161 17.78 -10.14 15.27
N ILE A 162 16.64 -10.07 15.97
CA ILE A 162 15.72 -11.19 16.19
C ILE A 162 14.31 -10.64 16.02
N VAL A 163 13.53 -11.30 15.16
CA VAL A 163 12.18 -10.86 14.78
C VAL A 163 11.15 -11.76 15.45
N HIS A 164 10.13 -11.17 16.08
CA HIS A 164 8.98 -11.95 16.56
C HIS A 164 8.07 -12.27 15.36
N ILE A 165 7.58 -13.51 15.28
CA ILE A 165 6.80 -13.99 14.14
C ILE A 165 5.34 -14.14 14.53
N ALA A 166 4.48 -13.34 13.90
CA ALA A 166 3.02 -13.38 14.02
C ALA A 166 2.42 -13.65 12.63
N PRO A 167 2.20 -14.92 12.24
CA PRO A 167 1.84 -15.30 10.87
C PRO A 167 0.56 -14.67 10.32
N THR A 168 -0.30 -14.13 11.19
CA THR A 168 -1.52 -13.44 10.78
C THR A 168 -1.29 -11.99 10.34
N PHE A 169 -0.17 -11.36 10.69
CA PHE A 169 0.04 -9.92 10.51
C PHE A 169 1.31 -9.55 9.75
N GLY A 170 2.02 -10.54 9.17
CA GLY A 170 3.21 -10.33 8.36
C GLY A 170 3.29 -11.32 7.21
N ALA A 171 3.70 -10.85 6.02
CA ALA A 171 3.82 -11.71 4.84
C ALA A 171 5.04 -12.65 4.95
N ASP A 172 6.18 -12.12 5.40
CA ASP A 172 7.38 -12.93 5.65
C ASP A 172 7.15 -13.88 6.84
N ASP A 173 6.46 -13.41 7.89
CA ASP A 173 6.01 -14.22 9.03
C ASP A 173 5.17 -15.42 8.59
N TYR A 174 4.17 -15.18 7.73
CA TYR A 174 3.32 -16.24 7.20
C TYR A 174 4.14 -17.25 6.39
N LYS A 175 5.04 -16.76 5.53
CA LYS A 175 5.87 -17.61 4.68
C LYS A 175 6.78 -18.52 5.50
N ILE A 176 7.57 -17.96 6.41
CA ILE A 176 8.52 -18.74 7.23
C ILE A 176 7.79 -19.71 8.16
N ALA A 177 6.66 -19.30 8.75
CA ALA A 177 5.86 -20.18 9.61
C ALA A 177 5.28 -21.36 8.81
N ARG A 178 4.74 -21.10 7.62
CA ARG A 178 4.21 -22.14 6.73
C ARG A 178 5.29 -23.14 6.30
N GLU A 179 6.46 -22.66 5.91
CA GLU A 179 7.60 -23.51 5.48
C GLU A 179 8.09 -24.43 6.61
N ASN A 180 7.95 -24.00 7.86
CA ASN A 180 8.39 -24.75 9.05
C ASN A 180 7.25 -25.46 9.80
N GLY A 181 6.02 -25.43 9.28
CA GLY A 181 4.86 -26.07 9.91
C GLY A 181 4.46 -25.44 11.27
N VAL A 182 4.78 -24.16 11.49
CA VAL A 182 4.38 -23.41 12.69
C VAL A 182 2.95 -22.89 12.50
N PRO A 183 2.02 -23.15 13.45
CA PRO A 183 0.66 -22.66 13.33
C PRO A 183 0.57 -21.15 13.52
N ALA A 184 -0.43 -20.54 12.89
CA ALA A 184 -0.83 -19.17 13.16
C ALA A 184 -1.69 -19.10 14.42
N MET A 185 -1.68 -17.96 15.12
CA MET A 185 -2.61 -17.71 16.22
C MET A 185 -4.00 -17.37 15.67
N LEU A 186 -4.89 -18.35 15.65
CA LEU A 186 -6.26 -18.20 15.16
C LEU A 186 -7.28 -18.44 16.27
N LEU A 187 -8.34 -17.66 16.27
CA LEU A 187 -9.45 -17.74 17.20
C LEU A 187 -10.64 -18.38 16.50
N ARG A 188 -11.34 -19.27 17.21
CA ARG A 188 -12.58 -19.88 16.72
C ARG A 188 -13.77 -19.01 17.09
N MET A 189 -14.45 -18.51 16.07
CA MET A 189 -15.66 -17.69 16.20
C MET A 189 -16.90 -18.55 16.50
N LYS A 190 -17.98 -17.93 16.97
CA LYS A 190 -19.27 -18.60 17.25
C LYS A 190 -19.90 -19.30 16.05
N ASP A 191 -19.64 -18.80 14.85
CA ASP A 191 -20.13 -19.42 13.60
C ASP A 191 -19.27 -20.63 13.17
N GLY A 192 -18.24 -20.97 13.94
CA GLY A 192 -17.32 -22.06 13.68
C GLY A 192 -16.15 -21.71 12.76
N SER A 193 -16.11 -20.49 12.21
CA SER A 193 -14.97 -20.01 11.42
C SER A 193 -13.75 -19.73 12.29
N PHE A 194 -12.58 -19.68 11.67
CA PHE A 194 -11.32 -19.29 12.33
C PHE A 194 -10.84 -17.96 11.76
N GLY A 195 -10.35 -17.08 12.62
CA GLY A 195 -9.82 -15.78 12.21
C GLY A 195 -8.72 -15.25 13.14
N PRO A 196 -7.99 -14.21 12.72
CA PRO A 196 -7.00 -13.54 13.56
C PRO A 196 -7.61 -12.94 14.86
N MET A 197 -6.75 -12.66 15.83
CA MET A 197 -7.14 -12.02 17.12
C MET A 197 -7.63 -10.59 16.97
N VAL A 198 -7.33 -9.97 15.83
CA VAL A 198 -7.81 -8.64 15.45
C VAL A 198 -8.82 -8.84 14.34
N ASP A 199 -9.98 -8.20 14.43
CA ASP A 199 -11.00 -8.25 13.41
C ASP A 199 -10.62 -7.38 12.19
N LYS A 200 -11.43 -7.45 11.13
CA LYS A 200 -11.21 -6.65 9.91
C LYS A 200 -11.44 -5.15 10.10
N LYS A 201 -11.94 -4.71 11.26
CA LYS A 201 -12.12 -3.30 11.62
C LYS A 201 -10.95 -2.77 12.45
N GLY A 202 -10.00 -3.62 12.83
CA GLY A 202 -8.84 -3.24 13.63
C GLY A 202 -9.07 -3.31 15.13
N TYR A 203 -10.03 -4.12 15.60
CA TYR A 203 -10.35 -4.31 17.01
C TYR A 203 -9.97 -5.71 17.49
N MET A 204 -9.49 -5.81 18.73
CA MET A 204 -9.30 -7.10 19.40
C MET A 204 -10.64 -7.83 19.50
N VAL A 205 -10.69 -9.10 19.08
CA VAL A 205 -11.95 -9.86 18.99
C VAL A 205 -12.54 -10.05 20.39
N PRO A 206 -13.81 -9.63 20.63
CA PRO A 206 -14.49 -9.88 21.89
C PRO A 206 -14.61 -11.37 22.19
N VAL A 207 -14.38 -11.78 23.42
CA VAL A 207 -14.67 -13.12 23.96
C VAL A 207 -16.12 -13.49 23.72
N SER A 208 -17.04 -12.50 23.74
CA SER A 208 -18.44 -12.72 23.41
C SER A 208 -18.69 -13.20 21.99
N ASP A 209 -17.71 -13.07 21.08
CA ASP A 209 -17.84 -13.46 19.67
C ASP A 209 -17.17 -14.82 19.39
N LEU A 210 -16.50 -15.39 20.40
CA LEU A 210 -15.79 -16.65 20.33
C LEU A 210 -16.69 -17.85 20.67
N ASP A 211 -16.35 -19.01 20.12
CA ASP A 211 -16.96 -20.29 20.46
C ASP A 211 -16.71 -20.63 21.95
N GLU A 212 -17.77 -21.05 22.64
CA GLU A 212 -17.72 -21.30 24.09
C GLU A 212 -16.76 -22.41 24.49
N THR A 213 -16.60 -23.43 23.64
CA THR A 213 -15.66 -24.54 23.89
C THR A 213 -14.22 -24.06 23.69
N PHE A 214 -13.97 -23.29 22.63
CA PHE A 214 -12.68 -22.65 22.40
C PHE A 214 -12.27 -21.74 23.56
N VAL A 215 -13.18 -20.91 24.06
CA VAL A 215 -12.93 -20.03 25.22
C VAL A 215 -12.48 -20.85 26.43
N ARG A 216 -13.23 -21.91 26.77
CA ARG A 216 -12.92 -22.75 27.94
C ARG A 216 -11.58 -23.48 27.84
N GLU A 217 -11.19 -23.88 26.63
CA GLU A 217 -10.00 -24.73 26.42
C GLU A 217 -8.73 -23.94 26.12
N ARG A 218 -8.85 -22.77 25.48
CA ARG A 218 -7.73 -22.07 24.85
C ARG A 218 -7.57 -20.62 25.29
N VAL A 219 -8.58 -19.98 25.91
CA VAL A 219 -8.53 -18.55 26.23
C VAL A 219 -8.38 -18.33 27.73
N SER A 220 -7.38 -17.52 28.11
CA SER A 220 -7.15 -17.12 29.50
C SER A 220 -7.92 -15.83 29.79
N LEU A 221 -9.17 -15.96 30.24
CA LEU A 221 -10.09 -14.84 30.45
C LEU A 221 -9.50 -13.71 31.30
N ASP A 222 -8.87 -14.04 32.43
CA ASP A 222 -8.30 -13.04 33.34
C ASP A 222 -7.22 -12.18 32.66
N SER A 223 -6.47 -12.76 31.72
CA SER A 223 -5.39 -12.07 31.00
C SER A 223 -5.89 -11.30 29.78
N TYR A 224 -6.92 -11.78 29.08
CA TYR A 224 -7.38 -11.23 27.81
C TYR A 224 -8.53 -10.22 27.95
N ALA A 225 -9.42 -10.40 28.94
CA ALA A 225 -10.59 -9.54 29.14
C ALA A 225 -10.29 -8.03 29.25
N PRO A 226 -9.15 -7.56 29.82
CA PRO A 226 -8.82 -6.13 29.81
C PRO A 226 -8.52 -5.53 28.42
N PHE A 227 -8.32 -6.38 27.41
CA PHE A 227 -7.86 -5.99 26.07
C PHE A 227 -8.87 -6.27 24.96
N GLU A 228 -9.85 -7.16 25.19
CA GLU A 228 -10.88 -7.49 24.21
C GLU A 228 -11.69 -6.26 23.79
N GLY A 229 -12.13 -6.20 22.53
CA GLY A 229 -12.96 -5.11 22.01
C GLY A 229 -12.26 -3.75 21.88
N ARG A 230 -10.95 -3.66 22.15
CA ARG A 230 -10.19 -2.42 21.99
C ARG A 230 -9.61 -2.29 20.59
N PRO A 231 -9.54 -1.08 20.01
CA PRO A 231 -8.87 -0.88 18.74
C PRO A 231 -7.35 -0.98 18.91
N VAL A 232 -6.67 -1.62 17.95
CA VAL A 232 -5.20 -1.73 17.98
C VAL A 232 -4.49 -0.40 17.70
N LYS A 233 -5.20 0.53 17.05
CA LYS A 233 -4.80 1.92 16.84
C LYS A 233 -6.01 2.82 17.13
N ASN A 234 -5.81 3.88 17.90
CA ASN A 234 -6.93 4.74 18.35
C ASN A 234 -7.69 5.36 17.17
N GLU A 235 -7.02 5.57 16.04
CA GLU A 235 -7.58 6.11 14.79
C GLU A 235 -8.71 5.25 14.18
N TYR A 236 -8.91 4.02 14.66
CA TYR A 236 -10.04 3.19 14.26
C TYR A 236 -11.35 3.57 14.95
N ASP A 237 -11.28 4.22 16.12
CA ASP A 237 -12.45 4.69 16.87
C ASP A 237 -12.47 6.22 16.97
N GLU A 238 -13.45 6.84 16.31
CA GLU A 238 -13.59 8.30 16.30
C GLU A 238 -14.04 8.88 17.65
N ASN A 239 -14.47 8.03 18.58
CA ASN A 239 -14.92 8.45 19.92
C ASN A 239 -13.81 8.42 20.98
N ILE A 240 -12.64 7.88 20.64
CA ILE A 240 -11.48 7.88 21.55
C ILE A 240 -10.81 9.24 21.49
N ASP A 241 -10.56 9.82 22.67
CA ASP A 241 -9.77 11.05 22.78
C ASP A 241 -8.36 10.79 22.20
N PRO A 242 -7.86 11.62 21.26
CA PRO A 242 -6.53 11.46 20.67
C PRO A 242 -5.37 11.35 21.69
N ASP A 243 -5.55 11.91 22.90
CA ASP A 243 -4.55 11.86 23.97
C ASP A 243 -4.63 10.58 24.83
N THR A 244 -5.59 9.69 24.55
CA THR A 244 -5.73 8.40 25.25
C THR A 244 -4.55 7.48 24.93
N ASP A 245 -4.01 6.81 25.95
CA ASP A 245 -2.99 5.79 25.75
C ASP A 245 -3.48 4.66 24.81
N THR A 246 -2.62 4.25 23.87
CA THR A 246 -2.95 3.21 22.90
C THR A 246 -2.90 1.82 23.51
N LEU A 247 -3.52 0.83 22.85
CA LEU A 247 -3.39 -0.58 23.22
C LEU A 247 -1.91 -1.02 23.34
N ASP A 248 -1.05 -0.51 22.45
CA ASP A 248 0.39 -0.78 22.48
C ASP A 248 1.06 -0.34 23.79
N VAL A 249 0.64 0.80 24.36
CA VAL A 249 1.15 1.31 25.65
C VAL A 249 0.76 0.36 26.77
N ASP A 250 -0.50 -0.07 26.83
CA ASP A 250 -0.98 -0.95 27.90
C ASP A 250 -0.35 -2.35 27.84
N ILE A 251 -0.14 -2.90 26.63
CA ILE A 251 0.61 -4.15 26.45
C ILE A 251 2.05 -3.98 26.93
N ALA A 252 2.70 -2.87 26.59
CA ALA A 252 4.06 -2.59 27.06
C ALA A 252 4.14 -2.49 28.59
N VAL A 253 3.15 -1.83 29.23
CA VAL A 253 3.04 -1.73 30.69
C VAL A 253 2.80 -3.10 31.32
N MET A 254 1.93 -3.92 30.74
CA MET A 254 1.68 -5.30 31.20
C MET A 254 2.97 -6.15 31.15
N LEU A 255 3.73 -6.06 30.06
CA LEU A 255 5.01 -6.77 29.93
C LEU A 255 6.05 -6.24 30.92
N LYS A 256 6.04 -4.93 31.22
CA LYS A 256 6.90 -4.32 32.24
C LYS A 256 6.59 -4.83 33.64
N GLN A 257 5.31 -4.88 34.01
CA GLN A 257 4.88 -5.36 35.33
C GLN A 257 5.18 -6.85 35.54
N SER A 258 5.22 -7.63 34.47
CA SER A 258 5.56 -9.06 34.50
C SER A 258 7.05 -9.37 34.28
N GLY A 259 7.91 -8.34 34.16
CA GLY A 259 9.35 -8.52 33.94
C GLY A 259 9.72 -9.06 32.54
N LYS A 260 8.77 -9.11 31.61
CA LYS A 260 8.90 -9.70 30.26
C LYS A 260 9.32 -8.71 29.16
N VAL A 261 9.80 -7.53 29.53
CA VAL A 261 10.30 -6.51 28.60
C VAL A 261 11.62 -5.94 29.09
N PHE A 262 12.53 -5.71 28.16
CA PHE A 262 13.84 -5.12 28.42
C PHE A 262 13.81 -3.61 28.20
N ARG A 263 13.14 -3.14 27.15
CA ARG A 263 13.11 -1.72 26.78
C ARG A 263 11.79 -1.35 26.12
N ILE A 264 11.26 -0.19 26.47
CA ILE A 264 10.06 0.45 25.93
C ILE A 264 10.44 1.87 25.54
N GLU A 265 10.24 2.23 24.29
CA GLU A 265 10.59 3.55 23.76
C GLU A 265 9.49 4.07 22.84
N LYS A 266 9.52 5.37 22.58
CA LYS A 266 8.73 5.97 21.50
C LYS A 266 9.67 6.19 20.32
N MET A 267 9.34 5.61 19.17
CA MET A 267 10.13 5.73 17.95
C MET A 267 9.31 6.43 16.87
N GLU A 268 9.96 7.34 16.15
CA GLU A 268 9.40 7.94 14.95
C GLU A 268 9.84 7.13 13.73
N HIS A 269 8.87 6.69 12.92
CA HIS A 269 9.13 5.87 11.74
C HIS A 269 8.01 6.00 10.72
N SER A 270 8.33 5.63 9.48
CA SER A 270 7.37 5.69 8.38
C SER A 270 6.40 4.51 8.39
N TYR A 271 5.10 4.78 8.44
CA TYR A 271 4.04 3.76 8.51
C TYR A 271 2.98 3.94 7.42
N PRO A 272 2.45 2.85 6.84
CA PRO A 272 1.45 2.92 5.78
C PRO A 272 0.06 3.30 6.30
N HIS A 273 -0.60 4.18 5.57
CA HIS A 273 -1.96 4.66 5.81
C HIS A 273 -2.79 4.51 4.54
N CYS A 274 -4.10 4.37 4.72
CA CYS A 274 -5.04 4.26 3.63
C CYS A 274 -5.04 5.56 2.81
N TRP A 275 -4.85 5.43 1.50
CA TRP A 275 -4.83 6.55 0.55
C TRP A 275 -6.14 7.35 0.45
N ARG A 276 -7.23 6.86 1.07
CA ARG A 276 -8.55 7.49 1.10
C ARG A 276 -8.95 8.02 2.45
N THR A 277 -8.79 7.21 3.50
CA THR A 277 -9.31 7.52 4.84
C THR A 277 -8.24 8.03 5.79
N ASP A 278 -6.97 8.01 5.40
CA ASP A 278 -5.83 8.37 6.23
C ASP A 278 -5.63 7.51 7.48
N LYS A 279 -6.43 6.45 7.68
CA LYS A 279 -6.28 5.52 8.82
C LYS A 279 -5.05 4.61 8.61
N PRO A 280 -4.36 4.20 9.68
CA PRO A 280 -3.25 3.25 9.60
C PRO A 280 -3.68 1.95 8.88
N VAL A 281 -2.75 1.32 8.16
CA VAL A 281 -3.01 0.06 7.45
C VAL A 281 -2.45 -1.11 8.25
N LEU A 282 -3.26 -2.14 8.42
CA LEU A 282 -2.83 -3.42 8.97
C LEU A 282 -2.59 -4.42 7.83
N TYR A 283 -1.50 -5.18 7.94
CA TYR A 283 -1.36 -6.40 7.14
C TYR A 283 -2.26 -7.48 7.72
N TYR A 284 -3.05 -8.11 6.86
CA TYR A 284 -4.09 -9.05 7.28
C TYR A 284 -4.21 -10.19 6.25
N PRO A 285 -4.44 -11.44 6.68
CA PRO A 285 -4.63 -12.55 5.76
C PRO A 285 -6.08 -12.53 5.30
N ILE A 286 -6.29 -12.22 4.03
CA ILE A 286 -7.62 -12.27 3.39
C ILE A 286 -7.55 -13.13 2.13
N ASP A 287 -8.63 -13.85 1.88
CA ASP A 287 -8.87 -14.40 0.55
C ASP A 287 -9.04 -13.24 -0.43
N ALA A 288 -8.27 -13.27 -1.51
CA ALA A 288 -8.28 -12.22 -2.52
C ALA A 288 -7.90 -12.77 -3.89
N TRP A 289 -8.38 -12.11 -4.94
CA TRP A 289 -8.04 -12.41 -6.32
C TRP A 289 -6.85 -11.57 -6.76
N PHE A 290 -5.87 -12.21 -7.39
CA PHE A 290 -4.67 -11.53 -7.87
C PHE A 290 -4.50 -11.71 -9.38
N ILE A 291 -4.04 -10.65 -10.04
CA ILE A 291 -3.46 -10.74 -11.38
C ILE A 291 -1.97 -11.04 -11.21
N ARG A 292 -1.50 -12.12 -11.85
CA ARG A 292 -0.10 -12.58 -11.80
C ARG A 292 0.82 -11.70 -12.65
N THR A 293 0.94 -10.42 -12.28
CA THR A 293 1.74 -9.41 -12.99
C THR A 293 3.23 -9.72 -12.94
N THR A 294 3.71 -10.44 -11.91
CA THR A 294 5.10 -10.88 -11.78
C THR A 294 5.58 -11.73 -12.95
N ALA A 295 4.68 -12.49 -13.59
CA ALA A 295 4.99 -13.29 -14.77
C ALA A 295 5.36 -12.44 -16.01
N PHE A 296 4.98 -11.16 -16.02
CA PHE A 296 5.23 -10.22 -17.11
C PHE A 296 6.25 -9.14 -16.72
N ARG A 297 6.89 -9.23 -15.55
CA ARG A 297 7.79 -8.20 -15.03
C ARG A 297 8.84 -7.76 -16.04
N ASP A 298 9.58 -8.71 -16.60
CA ASP A 298 10.69 -8.41 -17.49
C ASP A 298 10.19 -7.79 -18.81
N ARG A 299 9.02 -8.25 -19.31
CA ARG A 299 8.37 -7.67 -20.49
C ARG A 299 7.84 -6.26 -20.24
N LEU A 300 7.30 -5.99 -19.06
CA LEU A 300 6.89 -4.64 -18.65
C LEU A 300 8.08 -3.68 -18.64
N ILE A 301 9.24 -4.12 -18.14
CA ILE A 301 10.47 -3.32 -18.13
C ILE A 301 10.95 -3.06 -19.55
N GLU A 302 10.97 -4.09 -20.41
CA GLU A 302 11.38 -3.95 -21.81
C GLU A 302 10.50 -2.94 -22.56
N LEU A 303 9.17 -3.08 -22.46
CA LEU A 303 8.22 -2.16 -23.10
C LEU A 303 8.34 -0.75 -22.52
N ASN A 304 8.54 -0.59 -21.20
CA ASN A 304 8.74 0.71 -20.57
C ASN A 304 9.94 1.46 -21.15
N ASN A 305 11.02 0.75 -21.52
CA ASN A 305 12.21 1.35 -22.12
C ASN A 305 11.95 1.93 -23.53
N THR A 306 10.83 1.57 -24.17
CA THR A 306 10.43 2.12 -25.48
C THR A 306 9.56 3.38 -25.36
N ILE A 307 9.05 3.68 -24.17
CA ILE A 307 8.19 4.84 -23.91
C ILE A 307 9.06 6.09 -23.78
N ASN A 308 8.67 7.18 -24.45
CA ASN A 308 9.33 8.47 -24.33
C ASN A 308 8.80 9.23 -23.10
N TRP A 309 9.50 9.06 -21.97
CA TRP A 309 9.19 9.74 -20.71
C TRP A 309 9.76 11.16 -20.64
N LYS A 310 8.91 12.11 -20.21
CA LYS A 310 9.31 13.47 -19.82
C LYS A 310 8.90 13.72 -18.35
N PRO A 311 9.86 13.80 -17.41
CA PRO A 311 11.31 13.68 -17.60
C PRO A 311 11.73 12.21 -17.72
N ALA A 312 12.86 11.96 -18.41
CA ALA A 312 13.36 10.59 -18.63
C ALA A 312 13.65 9.84 -17.32
N SER A 313 14.07 10.57 -16.28
CA SER A 313 14.34 10.05 -14.94
C SER A 313 13.10 9.48 -14.24
N THR A 314 11.89 9.89 -14.62
CA THR A 314 10.66 9.26 -14.10
C THR A 314 10.50 7.84 -14.64
N GLY A 315 10.71 7.65 -15.94
CA GLY A 315 10.59 6.35 -16.60
C GLY A 315 11.65 5.35 -16.15
N SER A 316 12.93 5.74 -16.15
CA SER A 316 14.03 4.87 -15.72
C SER A 316 14.18 4.77 -14.20
N GLY A 317 13.84 5.82 -13.48
CA GLY A 317 13.94 5.89 -12.02
C GLY A 317 12.66 5.43 -11.33
N ARG A 318 11.74 6.37 -11.09
CA ARG A 318 10.55 6.14 -10.23
C ARG A 318 9.68 4.99 -10.73
N PHE A 319 9.43 4.89 -12.03
CA PHE A 319 8.60 3.84 -12.61
C PHE A 319 9.39 2.55 -12.86
N GLY A 320 10.58 2.64 -13.48
CA GLY A 320 11.46 1.50 -13.74
C GLY A 320 11.84 0.69 -12.48
N LYS A 321 12.36 1.35 -11.44
CA LYS A 321 12.70 0.69 -10.16
C LYS A 321 11.52 0.02 -9.46
N TRP A 322 10.32 0.51 -9.73
CA TRP A 322 9.11 -0.07 -9.18
C TRP A 322 8.71 -1.35 -9.91
N LEU A 323 8.89 -1.39 -11.24
CA LEU A 323 8.72 -2.62 -12.02
C LEU A 323 9.75 -3.70 -11.63
N GLU A 324 10.98 -3.32 -11.27
CA GLU A 324 12.00 -4.29 -10.80
C GLU A 324 11.55 -5.08 -9.56
N ASN A 325 10.79 -4.42 -8.67
CA ASN A 325 10.28 -4.99 -7.42
C ASN A 325 8.78 -5.29 -7.48
N LEU A 326 8.26 -5.57 -8.68
CA LEU A 326 6.85 -5.81 -8.91
C LEU A 326 6.34 -7.00 -8.10
N VAL A 327 5.19 -6.82 -7.47
CA VAL A 327 4.42 -7.86 -6.80
C VAL A 327 3.11 -8.10 -7.55
N ASP A 328 2.52 -9.28 -7.37
CA ASP A 328 1.23 -9.59 -7.97
C ASP A 328 0.16 -8.58 -7.54
N TRP A 329 -0.66 -8.17 -8.49
CA TRP A 329 -1.65 -7.14 -8.28
C TRP A 329 -2.90 -7.73 -7.65
N ASN A 330 -3.15 -7.40 -6.38
CA ASN A 330 -4.42 -7.69 -5.71
C ASN A 330 -5.57 -6.94 -6.41
N LEU A 331 -6.41 -7.68 -7.13
CA LEU A 331 -7.52 -7.19 -7.95
C LEU A 331 -8.80 -7.04 -7.15
N SER A 332 -9.10 -7.96 -6.22
CA SER A 332 -10.40 -7.97 -5.59
C SER A 332 -10.55 -6.92 -4.48
N ARG A 333 -11.78 -6.45 -4.29
CA ARG A 333 -12.18 -5.48 -3.27
C ARG A 333 -13.52 -5.90 -2.67
N SER A 334 -13.55 -6.12 -1.36
CA SER A 334 -14.79 -6.38 -0.63
C SER A 334 -15.53 -5.05 -0.37
N ARG A 335 -16.25 -4.58 -1.39
CA ARG A 335 -16.96 -3.28 -1.46
C ARG A 335 -18.36 -3.45 -2.08
N PHE A 336 -19.14 -2.37 -2.09
CA PHE A 336 -20.53 -2.37 -2.59
C PHE A 336 -20.72 -1.71 -3.96
N TRP A 337 -19.86 -0.74 -4.34
CA TRP A 337 -19.95 -0.01 -5.61
C TRP A 337 -18.67 -0.16 -6.44
N GLY A 338 -18.82 -0.56 -7.69
CA GLY A 338 -17.73 -0.87 -8.63
C GLY A 338 -18.08 -2.05 -9.53
N THR A 339 -17.20 -2.34 -10.49
CA THR A 339 -17.37 -3.44 -11.45
C THR A 339 -17.33 -4.80 -10.74
N PRO A 340 -18.37 -5.63 -10.81
CA PRO A 340 -18.37 -6.95 -10.16
C PRO A 340 -17.38 -7.91 -10.81
N LEU A 341 -16.67 -8.70 -9.99
CA LEU A 341 -15.80 -9.77 -10.49
C LEU A 341 -16.69 -10.84 -11.16
N PRO A 342 -16.51 -11.15 -12.47
CA PRO A 342 -17.45 -11.97 -13.22
C PRO A 342 -17.13 -13.48 -13.07
N VAL A 343 -16.86 -13.92 -11.84
CA VAL A 343 -16.51 -15.31 -11.52
C VAL A 343 -17.63 -15.93 -10.70
N TRP A 344 -18.20 -17.04 -11.16
CA TRP A 344 -19.13 -17.87 -10.41
C TRP A 344 -18.42 -19.12 -9.92
N ARG A 345 -18.69 -19.54 -8.67
CA ARG A 345 -18.06 -20.71 -8.05
C ARG A 345 -19.06 -21.55 -7.26
N THR A 346 -18.78 -22.85 -7.18
CA THR A 346 -19.48 -23.75 -6.26
C THR A 346 -19.17 -23.39 -4.81
N ASP A 347 -20.05 -23.78 -3.89
CA ASP A 347 -19.88 -23.58 -2.45
C ASP A 347 -18.55 -24.14 -1.89
N ASP A 348 -18.09 -25.27 -2.43
CA ASP A 348 -16.80 -25.86 -2.11
C ASP A 348 -15.60 -25.27 -2.86
N GLY A 349 -15.84 -24.30 -3.75
CA GLY A 349 -14.83 -23.60 -4.53
C GLY A 349 -14.08 -24.43 -5.57
N LYS A 350 -14.46 -25.69 -5.83
CA LYS A 350 -13.74 -26.60 -6.74
C LYS A 350 -13.99 -26.35 -8.21
N GLU A 351 -15.15 -25.80 -8.56
CA GLU A 351 -15.51 -25.44 -9.94
C GLU A 351 -15.73 -23.94 -10.03
N SER A 352 -15.22 -23.33 -11.09
CA SER A 352 -15.38 -21.90 -11.37
C SER A 352 -15.73 -21.67 -12.85
N LEU A 353 -16.50 -20.62 -13.12
CA LEU A 353 -16.80 -20.10 -14.46
C LEU A 353 -16.49 -18.61 -14.46
N CYS A 354 -15.71 -18.14 -15.44
CA CYS A 354 -15.43 -16.72 -15.64
C CYS A 354 -16.20 -16.26 -16.88
N ILE A 355 -17.14 -15.35 -16.69
CA ILE A 355 -18.06 -14.90 -17.73
C ILE A 355 -17.47 -13.69 -18.45
N GLY A 356 -17.25 -13.81 -19.76
CA GLY A 356 -16.60 -12.79 -20.58
C GLY A 356 -17.55 -11.86 -21.34
N SER A 357 -18.86 -12.13 -21.37
CA SER A 357 -19.83 -11.28 -22.06
C SER A 357 -21.26 -11.41 -21.52
N VAL A 358 -22.11 -10.43 -21.83
CA VAL A 358 -23.55 -10.46 -21.50
C VAL A 358 -24.27 -11.61 -22.23
N GLY A 359 -23.88 -11.90 -23.48
CA GLY A 359 -24.42 -13.03 -24.27
C GLY A 359 -24.08 -14.39 -23.65
N GLU A 360 -22.84 -14.57 -23.19
CA GLU A 360 -22.42 -15.75 -22.44
C GLU A 360 -23.21 -15.88 -21.14
N LEU A 361 -23.32 -14.80 -20.35
CA LEU A 361 -24.09 -14.79 -19.10
C LEU A 361 -25.54 -15.21 -19.35
N LYS A 362 -26.18 -14.64 -20.38
CA LYS A 362 -27.55 -14.97 -20.78
C LYS A 362 -27.69 -16.46 -21.07
N THR A 363 -26.72 -17.06 -21.79
CA THR A 363 -26.72 -18.49 -22.13
C THR A 363 -26.55 -19.38 -20.89
N GLU A 364 -25.67 -19.03 -19.96
CA GLU A 364 -25.48 -19.79 -18.72
C GLU A 364 -26.72 -19.71 -17.81
N ILE A 365 -27.42 -18.58 -17.78
CA ILE A 365 -28.70 -18.45 -17.06
C ILE A 365 -29.77 -19.38 -17.63
N GLU A 366 -29.84 -19.55 -18.97
CA GLU A 366 -30.76 -20.51 -19.59
C GLU A 366 -30.48 -21.97 -19.17
N LYS A 367 -29.21 -22.34 -18.98
CA LYS A 367 -28.86 -23.66 -18.41
C LYS A 367 -29.32 -23.76 -16.96
N SER A 368 -29.16 -22.70 -16.19
CA SER A 368 -29.60 -22.62 -14.80
C SER A 368 -31.13 -22.72 -14.64
N LEU A 369 -31.90 -22.18 -15.60
CA LEU A 369 -33.36 -22.35 -15.68
C LEU A 369 -33.74 -23.81 -15.89
N LYS A 370 -33.07 -24.51 -16.83
CA LYS A 370 -33.30 -25.95 -17.08
C LYS A 370 -32.94 -26.80 -15.87
N ALA A 371 -31.93 -26.41 -15.10
CA ALA A 371 -31.54 -27.06 -13.85
C ALA A 371 -32.47 -26.72 -12.66
N GLY A 372 -33.39 -25.75 -12.82
CA GLY A 372 -34.33 -25.32 -11.79
C GLY A 372 -33.71 -24.44 -10.69
N PHE A 373 -32.53 -23.86 -10.92
CA PHE A 373 -31.87 -22.97 -9.96
C PHE A 373 -32.30 -21.51 -10.11
N MET A 374 -32.60 -21.08 -11.33
CA MET A 374 -33.22 -19.78 -11.62
C MET A 374 -34.71 -19.96 -11.96
N LYS A 375 -35.50 -18.88 -11.78
CA LYS A 375 -36.94 -18.86 -12.13
C LYS A 375 -37.24 -18.05 -13.40
N ALA A 376 -36.42 -17.07 -13.69
CA ALA A 376 -36.49 -16.24 -14.89
C ALA A 376 -35.08 -15.83 -15.32
N ASN A 377 -34.91 -15.48 -16.59
CA ASN A 377 -33.68 -14.88 -17.09
C ASN A 377 -33.79 -13.36 -17.04
N PRO A 378 -33.06 -12.63 -16.16
CA PRO A 378 -33.10 -11.18 -16.13
C PRO A 378 -32.58 -10.53 -17.42
N LEU A 379 -31.83 -11.27 -18.25
CA LEU A 379 -31.30 -10.83 -19.53
C LEU A 379 -32.15 -11.29 -20.73
N ALA A 380 -33.38 -11.75 -20.52
CA ALA A 380 -34.24 -12.29 -21.59
C ALA A 380 -34.45 -11.29 -22.74
N THR A 381 -34.63 -10.00 -22.40
CA THR A 381 -34.89 -8.89 -23.34
C THR A 381 -33.65 -8.25 -23.95
N PHE A 382 -32.45 -8.62 -23.46
CA PHE A 382 -31.17 -8.22 -24.06
C PHE A 382 -30.97 -8.96 -25.39
N THR A 383 -30.58 -8.24 -26.42
CA THR A 383 -30.29 -8.82 -27.75
C THR A 383 -28.78 -8.79 -28.00
N GLU A 384 -28.17 -9.95 -28.19
CA GLU A 384 -26.74 -10.05 -28.49
C GLU A 384 -26.44 -9.47 -29.88
N GLY A 385 -25.36 -8.70 -30.00
CA GLY A 385 -24.97 -8.00 -31.24
C GLY A 385 -25.69 -6.67 -31.49
N ASP A 386 -26.66 -6.29 -30.64
CA ASP A 386 -27.26 -4.95 -30.64
C ASP A 386 -26.56 -4.07 -29.60
N ASN A 387 -25.67 -3.19 -30.05
CA ASN A 387 -24.89 -2.30 -29.18
C ASN A 387 -25.53 -0.93 -28.96
N SER A 388 -26.82 -0.79 -29.26
CA SER A 388 -27.55 0.45 -28.99
C SER A 388 -27.67 0.73 -27.48
N PRO A 389 -27.64 2.00 -27.05
CA PRO A 389 -27.91 2.38 -25.67
C PRO A 389 -29.22 1.78 -25.14
N GLU A 390 -30.28 1.77 -25.97
CA GLU A 390 -31.59 1.22 -25.60
C GLU A 390 -31.54 -0.28 -25.25
N ASN A 391 -30.61 -1.04 -25.83
CA ASN A 391 -30.45 -2.45 -25.51
C ASN A 391 -29.69 -2.66 -24.18
N TYR A 392 -28.72 -1.80 -23.88
CA TYR A 392 -27.94 -1.86 -22.63
C TYR A 392 -28.67 -1.22 -21.44
N ASP A 393 -29.58 -0.26 -21.66
CA ASP A 393 -30.44 0.31 -20.61
C ASP A 393 -31.42 -0.70 -19.99
N LYS A 394 -31.58 -1.88 -20.60
CA LYS A 394 -32.47 -2.96 -20.14
C LYS A 394 -31.87 -3.79 -19.01
N LEU A 395 -30.58 -3.65 -18.71
CA LEU A 395 -29.87 -4.50 -17.76
C LEU A 395 -29.00 -3.67 -16.81
N ASP A 396 -28.84 -4.17 -15.59
CA ASP A 396 -27.89 -3.65 -14.62
C ASP A 396 -27.08 -4.82 -14.05
N LEU A 397 -25.78 -4.80 -14.31
CA LEU A 397 -24.84 -5.83 -13.84
C LEU A 397 -24.13 -5.43 -12.55
N HIS A 398 -24.52 -4.32 -11.91
CA HIS A 398 -23.97 -3.93 -10.61
C HIS A 398 -24.56 -4.79 -9.48
N ARG A 399 -23.91 -4.71 -8.32
CA ARG A 399 -24.52 -5.15 -7.07
C ARG A 399 -25.70 -4.24 -6.71
N PRO A 400 -26.80 -4.77 -6.16
CA PRO A 400 -26.98 -6.17 -5.75
C PRO A 400 -27.47 -7.09 -6.89
N PHE A 401 -27.92 -6.57 -8.03
CA PHE A 401 -28.68 -7.30 -9.05
C PHE A 401 -27.94 -8.53 -9.61
N VAL A 402 -26.64 -8.40 -9.88
CA VAL A 402 -25.84 -9.50 -10.42
C VAL A 402 -25.61 -10.64 -9.40
N ASP A 403 -25.71 -10.35 -8.10
CA ASP A 403 -25.48 -11.34 -7.04
C ASP A 403 -26.63 -12.37 -6.96
N ASP A 404 -27.82 -12.02 -7.46
CA ASP A 404 -29.00 -12.90 -7.51
C ASP A 404 -28.93 -13.93 -8.64
N ILE A 405 -27.95 -13.82 -9.54
CA ILE A 405 -27.77 -14.74 -10.65
C ILE A 405 -27.05 -15.99 -10.17
N ILE A 406 -27.76 -17.13 -10.17
CA ILE A 406 -27.21 -18.44 -9.85
C ILE A 406 -26.94 -19.19 -11.16
N LEU A 407 -25.73 -19.72 -11.32
CA LEU A 407 -25.36 -20.55 -12.47
C LEU A 407 -25.30 -22.04 -12.10
N VAL A 408 -25.08 -22.89 -13.10
CA VAL A 408 -24.93 -24.34 -12.94
C VAL A 408 -23.53 -24.77 -13.37
N SER A 409 -22.83 -25.53 -12.52
CA SER A 409 -21.50 -26.03 -12.82
C SER A 409 -21.53 -27.16 -13.86
N PRO A 410 -20.39 -27.50 -14.48
CA PRO A 410 -20.28 -28.69 -15.33
C PRO A 410 -20.77 -29.98 -14.64
N SER A 411 -20.59 -30.09 -13.32
CA SER A 411 -21.11 -31.21 -12.52
C SER A 411 -22.58 -31.11 -12.10
N GLY A 412 -23.30 -30.05 -12.50
CA GLY A 412 -24.72 -29.84 -12.20
C GLY A 412 -25.00 -29.19 -10.84
N ARG A 413 -24.00 -28.61 -10.18
CA ARG A 413 -24.15 -27.95 -8.87
C ARG A 413 -24.45 -26.46 -9.02
N LYS A 414 -25.03 -25.86 -7.97
CA LYS A 414 -25.24 -24.40 -7.92
C LYS A 414 -23.90 -23.67 -7.87
N MET A 415 -23.82 -22.56 -8.59
CA MET A 415 -22.70 -21.64 -8.53
C MET A 415 -23.18 -20.23 -8.20
N PHE A 416 -22.45 -19.57 -7.32
CA PHE A 416 -22.73 -18.20 -6.88
C PHE A 416 -21.59 -17.29 -7.35
N ARG A 417 -21.91 -16.04 -7.66
CA ARG A 417 -20.87 -15.05 -8.00
C ARG A 417 -19.97 -14.85 -6.79
N GLU A 418 -18.67 -14.76 -7.02
CA GLU A 418 -17.71 -14.25 -6.04
C GLU A 418 -18.16 -12.85 -5.59
N PRO A 419 -18.34 -12.58 -4.29
CA PRO A 419 -18.97 -11.33 -3.83
C PRO A 419 -18.09 -10.09 -4.08
N ASP A 420 -16.80 -10.30 -4.31
CA ASP A 420 -15.84 -9.23 -4.53
C ASP A 420 -16.12 -8.41 -5.80
N LEU A 421 -15.69 -7.14 -5.72
CA LEU A 421 -15.62 -6.21 -6.83
C LEU A 421 -14.19 -6.07 -7.33
N ILE A 422 -14.03 -5.49 -8.51
CA ILE A 422 -12.75 -5.20 -9.14
C ILE A 422 -12.19 -3.87 -8.60
N ASP A 423 -10.87 -3.81 -8.47
CA ASP A 423 -10.10 -2.60 -8.21
C ASP A 423 -10.38 -1.50 -9.26
N VAL A 424 -10.68 -0.28 -8.81
CA VAL A 424 -10.95 0.87 -9.70
C VAL A 424 -9.76 1.22 -10.61
N TRP A 425 -8.54 0.85 -10.22
CA TRP A 425 -7.37 1.01 -11.07
C TRP A 425 -7.39 0.08 -12.28
N PHE A 426 -8.11 -1.04 -12.22
CA PHE A 426 -8.39 -1.90 -13.37
C PHE A 426 -9.38 -1.22 -14.32
N ASP A 427 -10.46 -0.63 -13.82
CA ASP A 427 -11.43 0.09 -14.67
C ASP A 427 -10.72 1.22 -15.47
N SER A 428 -9.94 2.05 -14.78
CA SER A 428 -9.18 3.14 -15.42
C SER A 428 -8.04 2.64 -16.31
N GLY A 429 -7.40 1.53 -15.97
CA GLY A 429 -6.35 0.92 -16.81
C GLY A 429 -6.89 0.19 -18.05
N ALA A 430 -8.12 -0.32 -17.98
CA ALA A 430 -8.81 -0.96 -19.10
C ALA A 430 -9.43 0.05 -20.08
N MET A 431 -9.45 1.34 -19.72
CA MET A 431 -10.01 2.45 -20.50
C MET A 431 -9.66 2.41 -21.99
N PRO A 432 -8.40 2.13 -22.44
CA PRO A 432 -8.09 2.10 -23.86
C PRO A 432 -8.95 1.12 -24.66
N TYR A 433 -9.31 -0.01 -24.07
CA TYR A 433 -10.15 -1.05 -24.67
C TYR A 433 -11.64 -0.80 -24.39
N ALA A 434 -11.97 -0.52 -23.14
CA ALA A 434 -13.34 -0.42 -22.66
C ALA A 434 -14.10 0.76 -23.30
N GLN A 435 -13.45 1.91 -23.52
CA GLN A 435 -14.09 3.07 -24.13
C GLN A 435 -14.59 2.81 -25.57
N SER A 436 -13.95 1.87 -26.26
CA SER A 436 -14.28 1.49 -27.64
C SER A 436 -15.18 0.27 -27.70
N HIS A 437 -15.64 -0.24 -26.55
CA HIS A 437 -16.38 -1.49 -26.41
C HIS A 437 -15.64 -2.69 -27.07
N TYR A 438 -14.31 -2.65 -27.07
CA TYR A 438 -13.47 -3.74 -27.57
C TYR A 438 -13.63 -4.98 -26.67
N PRO A 439 -13.71 -6.21 -27.21
CA PRO A 439 -13.56 -6.58 -28.62
C PRO A 439 -14.89 -6.68 -29.41
N PHE A 440 -16.01 -6.25 -28.81
CA PHE A 440 -17.35 -6.40 -29.39
C PHE A 440 -17.59 -5.40 -30.52
N GLU A 441 -17.07 -4.17 -30.38
CA GLU A 441 -17.09 -3.12 -31.39
C GLU A 441 -15.69 -2.59 -31.68
N ASN A 442 -15.57 -1.86 -32.79
CA ASN A 442 -14.36 -1.10 -33.17
C ASN A 442 -13.07 -1.92 -33.30
N ARG A 443 -13.17 -3.25 -33.38
CA ARG A 443 -12.02 -4.15 -33.48
C ARG A 443 -11.11 -3.85 -34.68
N GLU A 444 -11.70 -3.54 -35.83
CA GLU A 444 -10.96 -3.25 -37.07
C GLU A 444 -10.21 -1.91 -37.01
N ASN A 445 -10.74 -0.94 -36.27
CA ASN A 445 -10.18 0.41 -36.14
C ASN A 445 -9.40 0.60 -34.82
N PHE A 446 -9.24 -0.45 -34.02
CA PHE A 446 -8.62 -0.34 -32.69
C PHE A 446 -7.17 0.15 -32.77
N SER A 447 -6.45 -0.20 -33.84
CA SER A 447 -5.09 0.27 -34.11
C SER A 447 -4.97 1.78 -34.29
N ASP A 448 -6.07 2.47 -34.65
CA ASP A 448 -6.08 3.92 -34.81
C ASP A 448 -6.19 4.64 -33.46
N MET A 449 -6.64 3.94 -32.43
CA MET A 449 -6.83 4.46 -31.07
C MET A 449 -5.76 3.96 -30.09
N PHE A 450 -5.09 2.85 -30.40
CA PHE A 450 -4.13 2.19 -29.53
C PHE A 450 -2.85 1.77 -30.30
N PRO A 451 -1.65 2.01 -29.75
CA PRO A 451 -1.38 2.73 -28.50
C PRO A 451 -1.49 4.25 -28.67
N ALA A 452 -1.88 4.94 -27.59
CA ALA A 452 -2.04 6.40 -27.61
C ALA A 452 -0.70 7.10 -27.90
N ASP A 453 -0.72 8.21 -28.65
CA ASP A 453 0.50 8.96 -28.92
C ASP A 453 1.01 9.71 -27.69
N PHE A 454 0.12 10.20 -26.83
CA PHE A 454 0.46 11.09 -25.73
C PHE A 454 -0.49 10.98 -24.53
N VAL A 455 0.06 11.00 -23.32
CA VAL A 455 -0.69 11.21 -22.07
C VAL A 455 0.07 12.18 -21.15
N ALA A 456 -0.65 12.90 -20.28
CA ALA A 456 -0.03 13.79 -19.30
C ALA A 456 -0.84 13.83 -17.99
N GLU A 457 -0.25 13.31 -16.92
CA GLU A 457 -0.86 13.32 -15.58
C GLU A 457 0.21 13.55 -14.51
N GLY A 458 -0.21 13.72 -13.25
CA GLY A 458 0.70 13.92 -12.12
C GLY A 458 1.65 12.74 -11.88
N VAL A 459 2.82 13.04 -11.32
CA VAL A 459 3.87 12.04 -10.98
C VAL A 459 3.40 10.93 -10.04
N ASP A 460 2.33 11.16 -9.30
CA ASP A 460 1.64 10.17 -8.48
C ASP A 460 1.06 9.00 -9.29
N GLN A 461 0.71 9.24 -10.56
CA GLN A 461 0.16 8.20 -11.45
C GLN A 461 1.18 7.12 -11.82
N THR A 462 2.47 7.30 -11.52
CA THR A 462 3.49 6.23 -11.57
C THR A 462 3.19 5.05 -10.65
N ARG A 463 2.22 5.19 -9.73
CA ARG A 463 1.70 4.15 -8.84
C ARG A 463 0.19 4.00 -8.97
N GLY A 464 -0.40 4.48 -10.06
CA GLY A 464 -1.83 4.41 -10.33
C GLY A 464 -2.05 4.14 -11.81
N TRP A 465 -2.62 5.11 -12.52
CA TRP A 465 -3.07 4.95 -13.91
C TRP A 465 -1.97 4.56 -14.88
N PHE A 466 -0.76 5.14 -14.78
CA PHE A 466 0.35 4.75 -15.68
C PHE A 466 0.73 3.28 -15.53
N PHE A 467 0.72 2.78 -14.30
CA PHE A 467 1.02 1.38 -14.03
C PHE A 467 -0.07 0.47 -14.63
N THR A 468 -1.34 0.73 -14.36
CA THR A 468 -2.42 -0.18 -14.77
C THR A 468 -2.65 -0.15 -16.27
N LEU A 469 -2.55 1.02 -16.92
CA LEU A 469 -2.52 1.13 -18.37
C LEU A 469 -1.42 0.26 -18.98
N HIS A 470 -0.17 0.46 -18.54
CA HIS A 470 1.00 -0.25 -19.07
C HIS A 470 0.89 -1.76 -18.84
N THR A 471 0.35 -2.15 -17.69
CA THR A 471 0.22 -3.56 -17.31
C THR A 471 -0.83 -4.28 -18.12
N ILE A 472 -2.03 -3.69 -18.25
CA ILE A 472 -3.10 -4.29 -19.04
C ILE A 472 -2.70 -4.33 -20.53
N ALA A 473 -2.09 -3.26 -21.05
CA ALA A 473 -1.60 -3.23 -22.43
C ALA A 473 -0.54 -4.30 -22.74
N CYS A 474 0.41 -4.48 -21.83
CA CYS A 474 1.42 -5.54 -21.93
C CYS A 474 0.78 -6.93 -21.91
N MET A 475 -0.12 -7.19 -20.96
CA MET A 475 -0.70 -8.53 -20.77
C MET A 475 -1.73 -8.91 -21.85
N ILE A 476 -2.50 -7.94 -22.37
CA ILE A 476 -3.58 -8.18 -23.34
C ILE A 476 -3.11 -8.02 -24.79
N SER A 477 -2.15 -7.13 -25.06
CA SER A 477 -1.77 -6.76 -26.43
C SER A 477 -0.27 -6.77 -26.69
N ASP A 478 0.55 -7.19 -25.72
CA ASP A 478 2.03 -7.18 -25.80
C ASP A 478 2.59 -5.83 -26.31
N SER A 479 1.98 -4.73 -25.83
CA SER A 479 2.26 -3.37 -26.28
C SER A 479 2.34 -2.39 -25.11
N VAL A 480 2.95 -1.23 -25.35
CA VAL A 480 2.77 -0.05 -24.48
C VAL A 480 1.35 0.48 -24.62
N ALA A 481 0.81 1.12 -23.58
CA ALA A 481 -0.48 1.82 -23.68
C ALA A 481 -0.35 3.21 -24.32
N PHE A 482 0.82 3.84 -24.19
CA PHE A 482 1.11 5.18 -24.68
C PHE A 482 2.58 5.29 -25.13
N ARG A 483 2.83 6.09 -26.17
CA ARG A 483 4.17 6.28 -26.75
C ARG A 483 4.95 7.40 -26.06
N ASN A 484 4.28 8.50 -25.72
CA ASN A 484 4.88 9.66 -25.08
C ASN A 484 4.11 10.01 -23.80
N ILE A 485 4.84 10.44 -22.78
CA ILE A 485 4.24 10.78 -21.48
C ILE A 485 4.93 11.98 -20.85
N ILE A 486 4.13 12.94 -20.37
CA ILE A 486 4.58 13.97 -19.43
C ILE A 486 4.08 13.61 -18.04
N SER A 487 5.01 13.35 -17.13
CA SER A 487 4.74 13.16 -15.71
C SER A 487 4.89 14.50 -15.00
N ASN A 488 3.77 15.19 -14.78
CA ASN A 488 3.76 16.53 -14.21
C ASN A 488 4.15 16.53 -12.71
N GLY A 489 4.76 17.62 -12.27
CA GLY A 489 4.96 17.89 -10.84
C GLY A 489 3.64 18.20 -10.12
N LEU A 490 3.71 18.35 -8.80
CA LEU A 490 2.55 18.73 -7.99
C LEU A 490 2.40 20.25 -7.92
N ILE A 491 1.15 20.72 -7.93
CA ILE A 491 0.83 22.10 -7.60
C ILE A 491 0.73 22.23 -6.07
N LEU A 492 1.59 23.06 -5.49
CA LEU A 492 1.71 23.35 -4.07
C LEU A 492 1.22 24.77 -3.79
N ASP A 493 0.87 25.07 -2.54
CA ASP A 493 0.63 26.44 -2.13
C ASP A 493 1.90 27.29 -2.24
N LYS A 494 1.77 28.61 -2.10
CA LYS A 494 2.89 29.57 -2.21
C LYS A 494 4.05 29.28 -1.25
N ASN A 495 3.81 28.59 -0.14
CA ASN A 495 4.82 28.23 0.85
C ASN A 495 5.47 26.86 0.55
N GLY A 496 4.92 26.10 -0.41
CA GLY A 496 5.38 24.76 -0.77
C GLY A 496 4.65 23.64 -0.02
N ASN A 497 3.53 23.91 0.66
CA ASN A 497 2.71 22.85 1.26
C ASN A 497 1.72 22.29 0.24
N LYS A 498 1.30 21.04 0.43
CA LYS A 498 0.24 20.45 -0.38
C LYS A 498 -1.07 21.22 -0.15
N MET A 499 -1.77 21.54 -1.22
CA MET A 499 -3.10 22.15 -1.13
C MET A 499 -4.13 21.13 -0.64
N SER A 500 -4.98 21.54 0.30
CA SER A 500 -6.09 20.74 0.84
C SER A 500 -7.24 21.63 1.25
N LYS A 501 -8.47 21.20 0.92
CA LYS A 501 -9.70 21.87 1.40
C LYS A 501 -9.75 21.92 2.93
N ARG A 502 -9.26 20.87 3.61
CA ARG A 502 -9.20 20.80 5.08
C ARG A 502 -8.25 21.85 5.68
N LEU A 503 -7.15 22.16 4.99
CA LEU A 503 -6.16 23.13 5.46
C LEU A 503 -6.51 24.57 5.09
N GLY A 504 -7.56 24.78 4.27
CA GLY A 504 -7.98 26.10 3.82
C GLY A 504 -6.96 26.81 2.91
N ASN A 505 -5.96 26.10 2.40
CA ASN A 505 -4.90 26.63 1.53
C ASN A 505 -5.10 26.30 0.04
N ALA A 506 -6.24 25.74 -0.33
CA ALA A 506 -6.56 25.42 -1.72
C ALA A 506 -6.94 26.67 -2.50
N ALA A 507 -6.38 26.82 -3.70
CA ALA A 507 -6.77 27.84 -4.67
C ALA A 507 -7.88 27.31 -5.57
N ASP A 508 -9.02 28.01 -5.64
CA ASP A 508 -10.11 27.63 -6.54
C ASP A 508 -9.80 28.12 -7.98
N PRO A 509 -9.64 27.20 -8.95
CA PRO A 509 -9.33 27.58 -10.32
C PRO A 509 -10.43 28.45 -10.96
N PHE A 510 -11.70 28.27 -10.60
CA PHE A 510 -12.80 29.02 -11.21
C PHE A 510 -12.81 30.48 -10.76
N GLU A 511 -12.58 30.75 -9.48
CA GLU A 511 -12.45 32.12 -8.97
C GLU A 511 -11.29 32.87 -9.65
N ILE A 512 -10.18 32.17 -9.90
CA ILE A 512 -9.01 32.72 -10.58
C ILE A 512 -9.33 33.02 -12.05
N ILE A 513 -10.01 32.09 -12.74
CA ILE A 513 -10.41 32.28 -14.14
C ILE A 513 -11.38 33.46 -14.27
N GLU A 514 -12.37 33.59 -13.38
CA GLU A 514 -13.30 34.72 -13.41
C GLU A 514 -12.59 36.07 -13.23
N LYS A 515 -11.59 36.13 -12.35
CA LYS A 515 -10.87 37.38 -12.03
C LYS A 515 -9.79 37.75 -13.05
N TYR A 516 -9.02 36.76 -13.53
CA TYR A 516 -7.82 36.99 -14.33
C TYR A 516 -7.95 36.54 -15.79
N GLY A 517 -8.86 35.61 -16.09
CA GLY A 517 -8.99 34.94 -17.38
C GLY A 517 -8.28 33.59 -17.41
N SER A 518 -8.72 32.71 -18.31
CA SER A 518 -8.14 31.37 -18.49
C SER A 518 -6.71 31.40 -19.02
N ASP A 519 -6.40 32.35 -19.91
CA ASP A 519 -5.11 32.37 -20.61
C ASP A 519 -3.95 32.83 -19.71
N PRO A 520 -4.11 33.85 -18.85
CA PRO A 520 -3.10 34.15 -17.84
C PRO A 520 -2.83 33.00 -16.88
N LEU A 521 -3.87 32.27 -16.45
CA LEU A 521 -3.70 31.08 -15.61
C LEU A 521 -2.93 29.98 -16.36
N ARG A 522 -3.34 29.64 -17.59
CA ARG A 522 -2.64 28.64 -18.42
C ARG A 522 -1.19 29.02 -18.66
N TRP A 523 -0.93 30.26 -19.02
CA TRP A 523 0.42 30.75 -19.28
C TRP A 523 1.29 30.69 -18.02
N TYR A 524 0.75 31.11 -16.87
CA TYR A 524 1.43 31.00 -15.59
C TYR A 524 1.84 29.56 -15.27
N LEU A 525 0.94 28.59 -15.44
CA LEU A 525 1.22 27.17 -15.22
C LEU A 525 2.31 26.63 -16.15
N LEU A 526 2.41 27.15 -17.38
CA LEU A 526 3.37 26.69 -18.38
C LEU A 526 4.76 27.34 -18.26
N THR A 527 4.84 28.60 -17.84
CA THR A 527 6.11 29.36 -17.88
C THR A 527 6.80 29.48 -16.52
N ASN A 528 6.10 29.25 -15.42
CA ASN A 528 6.66 29.51 -14.08
C ASN A 528 7.54 28.37 -13.56
N SER A 529 7.35 27.14 -14.05
CA SER A 529 8.20 25.98 -13.77
C SER A 529 8.21 25.04 -14.98
N GLN A 530 9.22 24.14 -15.05
CA GLN A 530 9.12 23.02 -15.99
C GLN A 530 7.91 22.15 -15.62
N PRO A 531 7.24 21.49 -16.58
CA PRO A 531 6.02 20.72 -16.30
C PRO A 531 6.18 19.63 -15.22
N TRP A 532 7.38 19.06 -15.11
CA TRP A 532 7.69 17.97 -14.18
C TRP A 532 8.22 18.43 -12.81
N ASP A 533 8.46 19.73 -12.64
CA ASP A 533 8.84 20.30 -11.35
C ASP A 533 7.60 20.70 -10.57
N ASN A 534 7.68 20.65 -9.23
CA ASN A 534 6.59 21.15 -8.40
C ASN A 534 6.43 22.66 -8.58
N LEU A 535 5.20 23.09 -8.84
CA LEU A 535 4.86 24.50 -8.97
C LEU A 535 4.34 25.04 -7.63
N LYS A 536 5.01 26.04 -7.06
CA LYS A 536 4.46 26.82 -5.94
C LYS A 536 3.51 27.87 -6.50
N PHE A 537 2.21 27.61 -6.35
CA PHE A 537 1.17 28.44 -6.93
C PHE A 537 0.97 29.73 -6.13
N ASP A 538 1.12 30.86 -6.80
CA ASP A 538 0.87 32.19 -6.25
C ASP A 538 -0.05 32.99 -7.19
N ILE A 539 -1.16 33.47 -6.63
CA ILE A 539 -2.16 34.27 -7.35
C ILE A 539 -1.56 35.60 -7.85
N GLU A 540 -0.60 36.18 -7.12
CA GLU A 540 0.08 37.41 -7.55
C GLU A 540 0.86 37.19 -8.86
N GLY A 541 1.40 35.99 -9.06
CA GLY A 541 2.09 35.62 -10.30
C GLY A 541 1.15 35.56 -11.50
N VAL A 542 -0.11 35.15 -11.31
CA VAL A 542 -1.12 35.15 -12.38
C VAL A 542 -1.47 36.58 -12.81
N ASP A 543 -1.62 37.50 -11.85
CA ASP A 543 -1.84 38.92 -12.14
C ASP A 543 -0.65 39.56 -12.87
N GLU A 544 0.57 39.19 -12.47
CA GLU A 544 1.77 39.66 -13.14
C GLU A 544 1.82 39.21 -14.62
N VAL A 545 1.52 37.95 -14.91
CA VAL A 545 1.43 37.42 -16.28
C VAL A 545 0.37 38.18 -17.09
N LYS A 546 -0.81 38.39 -16.52
CA LYS A 546 -1.90 39.16 -17.14
C LYS A 546 -1.43 40.57 -17.51
N ARG A 547 -0.79 41.28 -16.58
CA ARG A 547 -0.38 42.67 -16.78
C ARG A 547 0.82 42.81 -17.73
N LYS A 548 1.85 41.97 -17.57
CA LYS A 548 3.11 42.12 -18.30
C LYS A 548 3.04 41.50 -19.69
N PHE A 549 2.60 40.25 -19.83
CA PHE A 549 2.60 39.58 -21.13
C PHE A 549 1.34 39.92 -21.93
N PHE A 550 0.17 39.56 -21.41
CA PHE A 550 -1.10 39.79 -22.11
C PHE A 550 -1.43 41.27 -22.26
N GLY A 551 -1.13 42.09 -21.24
CA GLY A 551 -1.26 43.54 -21.34
C GLY A 551 -0.39 44.14 -22.45
N THR A 552 0.88 43.72 -22.56
CA THR A 552 1.77 44.15 -23.65
C THR A 552 1.26 43.69 -25.01
N LEU A 553 0.89 42.42 -25.14
CA LEU A 553 0.36 41.85 -26.38
C LEU A 553 -0.88 42.62 -26.86
N TYR A 554 -1.83 42.87 -25.96
CA TYR A 554 -3.05 43.61 -26.27
C TYR A 554 -2.76 45.06 -26.66
N ASN A 555 -1.82 45.72 -25.98
CA ASN A 555 -1.42 47.08 -26.32
C ASN A 555 -0.74 47.15 -27.69
N THR A 556 0.14 46.19 -28.02
CA THR A 556 0.78 46.09 -29.34
C THR A 556 -0.25 45.86 -30.43
N TYR A 557 -1.21 44.96 -30.23
CA TYR A 557 -2.33 44.75 -31.14
C TYR A 557 -3.18 46.02 -31.29
N SER A 558 -3.54 46.67 -30.18
CA SER A 558 -4.36 47.89 -30.20
C SER A 558 -3.68 49.03 -30.94
N PHE A 559 -2.36 49.16 -30.79
CA PHE A 559 -1.55 50.10 -31.57
C PHE A 559 -1.63 49.78 -33.06
N PHE A 560 -1.36 48.54 -33.46
CA PHE A 560 -1.47 48.12 -34.86
C PHE A 560 -2.87 48.39 -35.43
N ALA A 561 -3.92 47.95 -34.75
CA ALA A 561 -5.30 48.10 -35.19
C ALA A 561 -5.70 49.58 -35.32
N LEU A 562 -5.28 50.44 -34.40
CA LEU A 562 -5.57 51.87 -34.47
C LEU A 562 -4.95 52.51 -35.72
N TYR A 563 -3.65 52.32 -35.93
CA TYR A 563 -2.94 52.96 -37.05
C TYR A 563 -3.29 52.34 -38.40
N ALA A 564 -3.48 51.02 -38.46
CA ALA A 564 -3.95 50.35 -39.66
C ALA A 564 -5.32 50.91 -40.11
N ASN A 565 -6.23 51.18 -39.16
CA ASN A 565 -7.53 51.79 -39.48
C ASN A 565 -7.41 53.26 -39.90
N VAL A 566 -6.46 54.02 -39.33
CA VAL A 566 -6.20 55.42 -39.73
C VAL A 566 -5.64 55.49 -41.15
N ASP A 567 -4.76 54.55 -41.51
CA ASP A 567 -4.12 54.47 -42.82
C ASP A 567 -4.96 53.72 -43.88
N ASP A 568 -6.18 53.28 -43.53
CA ASP A 568 -7.06 52.40 -44.32
C ASP A 568 -6.32 51.16 -44.88
N PHE A 569 -5.41 50.59 -44.08
CA PHE A 569 -4.66 49.38 -44.44
C PHE A 569 -5.58 48.16 -44.41
N ARG A 570 -5.73 47.48 -45.55
CA ARG A 570 -6.67 46.35 -45.71
C ARG A 570 -5.99 45.00 -45.96
N TYR A 571 -4.66 44.97 -46.03
CA TYR A 571 -3.90 43.80 -46.43
C TYR A 571 -4.35 43.24 -47.80
N ALA A 572 -4.83 44.12 -48.68
CA ALA A 572 -5.26 43.80 -50.05
C ALA A 572 -4.20 44.19 -51.09
N GLU A 573 -3.22 44.98 -50.65
CA GLU A 573 -2.06 45.39 -51.42
C GLU A 573 -1.10 44.22 -51.63
N LYS A 574 -0.23 44.30 -52.65
CA LYS A 574 0.79 43.26 -52.87
C LYS A 574 1.84 43.32 -51.76
N ASP A 575 2.18 42.15 -51.20
CA ASP A 575 3.30 42.04 -50.27
C ASP A 575 4.59 42.56 -50.89
N ILE A 576 5.30 43.42 -50.15
CA ILE A 576 6.65 43.86 -50.53
C ILE A 576 7.61 42.68 -50.33
N PRO A 577 8.40 42.28 -51.35
CA PRO A 577 9.42 41.25 -51.22
C PRO A 577 10.36 41.53 -50.04
N VAL A 578 10.73 40.49 -49.26
CA VAL A 578 11.51 40.67 -48.02
C VAL A 578 12.83 41.41 -48.27
N ASN A 579 13.50 41.15 -49.40
CA ASN A 579 14.74 41.83 -49.80
C ASN A 579 14.56 43.33 -50.13
N GLU A 580 13.33 43.76 -50.43
CA GLU A 580 12.96 45.14 -50.74
C GLU A 580 12.42 45.90 -49.51
N ARG A 581 12.20 45.21 -48.38
CA ARG A 581 11.76 45.85 -47.13
C ARG A 581 12.92 46.57 -46.44
N PRO A 582 12.64 47.62 -45.65
CA PRO A 582 13.60 48.26 -44.75
C PRO A 582 14.37 47.25 -43.89
N GLU A 583 15.58 47.63 -43.46
CA GLU A 583 16.42 46.79 -42.61
C GLU A 583 15.73 46.34 -41.32
N ILE A 584 14.98 47.23 -40.66
CA ILE A 584 14.26 46.92 -39.43
C ILE A 584 13.20 45.83 -39.63
N ASP A 585 12.47 45.84 -40.74
CA ASP A 585 11.43 44.85 -41.03
C ASP A 585 12.05 43.49 -41.36
N ARG A 586 13.17 43.49 -42.11
CA ARG A 586 13.95 42.27 -42.38
C ARG A 586 14.49 41.65 -41.09
N TRP A 587 14.94 42.47 -40.14
CA TRP A 587 15.37 42.01 -38.82
C TRP A 587 14.21 41.42 -38.01
N ILE A 588 13.04 42.07 -37.97
CA ILE A 588 11.84 41.53 -37.29
C ILE A 588 11.43 40.18 -37.88
N ILE A 589 11.45 40.03 -39.20
CA ILE A 589 11.16 38.75 -39.87
C ILE A 589 12.22 37.70 -39.52
N SER A 590 13.50 38.09 -39.43
CA SER A 590 14.56 37.18 -38.97
C SER A 590 14.33 36.71 -37.53
N LEU A 591 13.85 37.57 -36.64
CA LEU A 591 13.49 37.20 -35.27
C LEU A 591 12.28 36.27 -35.25
N LEU A 592 11.25 36.53 -36.07
CA LEU A 592 10.10 35.66 -36.22
C LEU A 592 10.51 34.26 -36.71
N ASN A 593 11.40 34.18 -37.70
CA ASN A 593 11.95 32.91 -38.19
C ASN A 593 12.83 32.19 -37.17
N SER A 594 13.34 32.89 -36.16
CA SER A 594 14.09 32.26 -35.06
C SER A 594 13.17 31.75 -33.95
N LEU A 595 11.96 32.31 -33.86
CA LEU A 595 10.93 31.96 -32.88
C LEU A 595 10.13 30.73 -33.32
N VAL A 596 9.77 30.64 -34.60
CA VAL A 596 9.08 29.51 -35.25
C VAL A 596 10.06 28.38 -35.51
#